data_AF-A0A914V8R8-F1
#
_entry.id   AF-A0A914V8R8-F1
#
_cell.length_a   1.000
_cell.length_b   1.000
_cell.length_c   1.000
_cell.angle_alpha   90.00
_cell.angle_beta   90.00
_cell.angle_gamma   90.00
#
_symmetry.space_group_name_H-M   'P 1'
#
loop_
_entity.id
_entity.type
_entity.pdbx_description
1 polymer ?
#
loop_
_entity_poly.entity_id
_entity_poly.type
_entity_poly.pdbx_seq_one_letter_code
_entity_poly.pdbx_strand_id
1 'polypeptide(L)'
;MSEQRRHNRSGAAEVDNALVQQTERSLQTLMSKFGEPHQRLLQSLMDQGALPTEKACALFRQSLRQSLREGEREAARLPEYRTPESRKQAIDQIINLVNDRLRVIAFRVIRAVDDFDAQTEYLVLASQRAYSPSLAEFAHLSPDEVGLLSKWLEVIMGEGRGSIDQIVALNKVVELPNRLSRDRAQAVIDRLARSNWIVVDNDMGVLRLHQRAIVELGAYLKTQLDADECPLCKWPVVNADLHGQCARCECRVHRHCMATLTRAVNGAQLKCPGKRPDGRDCGADWSNDENAAPASPMNLRMEGDTTDESD
;
A
#
# COMPACT_ATOMS: atom_id res chain seq x y z
N MET A 1 3.13 -37.61 -53.66
CA MET A 1 3.51 -37.47 -52.23
C MET A 1 3.64 -36.01 -51.74
N SER A 2 3.52 -34.98 -52.58
CA SER A 2 3.62 -33.56 -52.15
C SER A 2 2.30 -32.94 -51.72
N GLU A 3 1.15 -33.42 -52.19
CA GLU A 3 -0.18 -32.85 -51.86
C GLU A 3 -0.69 -33.25 -50.47
N GLN A 4 -0.44 -34.49 -50.03
CA GLN A 4 -0.80 -34.94 -48.67
C GLN A 4 -0.07 -34.16 -47.56
N ARG A 5 1.14 -33.66 -47.83
CA ARG A 5 1.90 -32.81 -46.88
C ARG A 5 1.36 -31.37 -46.80
N ARG A 6 0.67 -30.88 -47.83
CA ARG A 6 0.04 -29.54 -47.82
C ARG A 6 -1.29 -29.55 -47.05
N HIS A 7 -2.09 -30.61 -47.16
CA HIS A 7 -3.33 -30.76 -46.38
C HIS A 7 -3.06 -30.93 -44.87
N ASN A 8 -2.05 -31.72 -44.47
CA ASN A 8 -1.73 -31.88 -43.04
C ASN A 8 -1.17 -30.60 -42.38
N ARG A 9 -0.55 -29.68 -43.13
CA ARG A 9 -0.07 -28.39 -42.59
C ARG A 9 -1.19 -27.35 -42.41
N SER A 10 -2.23 -27.39 -43.24
CA SER A 10 -3.38 -26.48 -43.12
C SER A 10 -4.26 -26.84 -41.92
N GLY A 11 -4.51 -28.14 -41.69
CA GLY A 11 -5.30 -28.59 -40.53
C GLY A 11 -4.63 -28.29 -39.18
N ALA A 12 -3.30 -28.42 -39.08
CA ALA A 12 -2.58 -28.09 -37.85
C ALA A 12 -2.63 -26.58 -37.51
N ALA A 13 -2.47 -25.71 -38.52
CA ALA A 13 -2.53 -24.26 -38.33
C ALA A 13 -3.94 -23.76 -37.95
N GLU A 14 -5.00 -24.42 -38.45
CA GLU A 14 -6.39 -24.11 -38.09
C GLU A 14 -6.73 -24.54 -36.66
N VAL A 15 -6.25 -25.71 -36.23
CA VAL A 15 -6.42 -26.21 -34.85
C VAL A 15 -5.67 -25.31 -33.85
N ASP A 16 -4.46 -24.87 -34.19
CA ASP A 16 -3.69 -23.94 -33.35
C ASP A 16 -4.38 -22.58 -33.20
N ASN A 17 -4.98 -22.05 -34.26
CA ASN A 17 -5.71 -20.77 -34.21
C ASN A 17 -7.00 -20.88 -33.36
N ALA A 18 -7.74 -21.98 -33.49
CA ALA A 18 -8.94 -22.22 -32.69
C ALA A 18 -8.62 -22.31 -31.18
N LEU A 19 -7.53 -23.00 -30.82
CA LEU A 19 -7.07 -23.12 -29.44
C LEU A 19 -6.65 -21.75 -28.84
N VAL A 20 -5.96 -20.92 -29.62
CA VAL A 20 -5.58 -19.56 -29.20
C VAL A 20 -6.82 -18.70 -28.93
N GLN A 21 -7.77 -18.66 -29.87
CA GLN A 21 -9.01 -17.89 -29.68
C GLN A 21 -9.84 -18.38 -28.49
N GLN A 22 -9.91 -19.70 -28.28
CA GLN A 22 -10.56 -20.26 -27.11
C GLN A 22 -9.87 -19.83 -25.82
N THR A 23 -8.54 -19.89 -25.79
CA THR A 23 -7.73 -19.49 -24.64
C THR A 23 -7.92 -18.01 -24.30
N GLU A 24 -7.95 -17.13 -25.30
CA GLU A 24 -8.21 -15.69 -25.11
C GLU A 24 -9.58 -15.42 -24.50
N ARG A 25 -10.64 -16.13 -24.96
CA ARG A 25 -11.98 -16.03 -24.37
C ARG A 25 -12.02 -16.54 -22.92
N SER A 26 -11.34 -17.64 -22.63
CA SER A 26 -11.20 -18.18 -21.28
C SER A 26 -10.53 -17.16 -20.35
N LEU A 27 -9.41 -16.56 -20.78
CA LEU A 27 -8.71 -15.52 -20.03
C LEU A 27 -9.57 -14.28 -19.80
N GLN A 28 -10.24 -13.77 -20.84
CA GLN A 28 -11.12 -12.63 -20.71
C GLN A 28 -12.25 -12.89 -19.70
N THR A 29 -12.79 -14.12 -19.69
CA THR A 29 -13.80 -14.53 -18.71
C THR A 29 -13.23 -14.56 -17.29
N LEU A 30 -12.05 -15.15 -17.10
CA LEU A 30 -11.39 -15.23 -15.80
C LEU A 30 -11.01 -13.86 -15.23
N MET A 31 -10.70 -12.89 -16.09
CA MET A 31 -10.37 -11.51 -15.69
C MET A 31 -11.59 -10.65 -15.42
N SER A 32 -12.70 -10.87 -16.14
CA SER A 32 -13.91 -10.04 -16.04
C SER A 32 -14.94 -10.53 -15.02
N LYS A 33 -14.80 -11.77 -14.55
CA LYS A 33 -15.71 -12.36 -13.55
C LYS A 33 -14.96 -12.76 -12.30
N PHE A 34 -15.52 -12.42 -11.15
CA PHE A 34 -14.98 -12.84 -9.87
C PHE A 34 -14.96 -14.37 -9.80
N GLY A 35 -13.82 -14.94 -9.42
CA GLY A 35 -13.56 -16.37 -9.47
C GLY A 35 -12.25 -16.73 -8.77
N GLU A 36 -11.74 -17.93 -9.03
CA GLU A 36 -10.58 -18.50 -8.33
C GLU A 36 -9.32 -17.58 -8.31
N PRO A 37 -8.93 -16.92 -9.41
CA PRO A 37 -7.79 -15.98 -9.38
C PRO A 37 -7.96 -14.83 -8.39
N HIS A 38 -9.19 -14.30 -8.27
CA HIS A 38 -9.53 -13.22 -7.36
C HIS A 38 -9.57 -13.70 -5.90
N GLN A 39 -10.13 -14.89 -5.66
CA GLN A 39 -10.19 -15.51 -4.34
C GLN A 39 -8.79 -15.79 -3.79
N ARG A 40 -7.86 -16.29 -4.62
CA ARG A 40 -6.47 -16.54 -4.20
C ARG A 40 -5.70 -15.25 -3.89
N LEU A 41 -5.95 -14.18 -4.65
CA LEU A 41 -5.41 -12.86 -4.33
C LEU A 41 -5.93 -12.36 -2.97
N LEU A 42 -7.24 -12.51 -2.72
CA LEU A 42 -7.84 -12.16 -1.43
C LEU A 42 -7.28 -13.00 -0.27
N GLN A 43 -7.10 -14.31 -0.47
CA GLN A 43 -6.46 -15.17 0.52
C GLN A 43 -5.06 -14.66 0.86
N SER A 44 -4.27 -14.33 -0.17
CA SER A 44 -2.93 -13.78 0.01
C SER A 44 -2.94 -12.45 0.78
N LEU A 45 -3.96 -11.60 0.54
CA LEU A 45 -4.15 -10.35 1.29
C LEU A 45 -4.57 -10.58 2.73
N MET A 46 -5.43 -11.58 3.01
CA MET A 46 -5.80 -11.91 4.38
C MET A 46 -4.61 -12.46 5.18
N ASP A 47 -3.78 -13.29 4.54
CA ASP A 47 -2.62 -13.91 5.19
C ASP A 47 -1.50 -12.91 5.48
N GLN A 48 -1.25 -11.96 4.57
CA GLN A 48 -0.13 -11.00 4.65
C GLN A 48 -0.55 -9.60 5.12
N GLY A 49 -1.86 -9.30 5.12
CA GLY A 49 -2.44 -7.98 5.41
C GLY A 49 -2.29 -6.96 4.28
N ALA A 50 -1.13 -6.93 3.65
CA ALA A 50 -0.83 -6.06 2.53
C ALA A 50 0.11 -6.74 1.52
N LEU A 51 -0.01 -6.37 0.25
CA LEU A 51 0.83 -6.89 -0.83
C LEU A 51 1.34 -5.74 -1.70
N PRO A 52 2.64 -5.66 -2.00
CA PRO A 52 3.12 -4.78 -3.06
C PRO A 52 2.37 -5.04 -4.36
N THR A 53 2.00 -3.99 -5.08
CA THR A 53 1.23 -4.07 -6.33
C THR A 53 1.90 -5.01 -7.35
N GLU A 54 3.23 -5.02 -7.43
CA GLU A 54 3.98 -5.94 -8.30
C GLU A 54 3.77 -7.41 -7.93
N LYS A 55 3.85 -7.72 -6.62
CA LYS A 55 3.61 -9.06 -6.08
C LYS A 55 2.16 -9.49 -6.30
N ALA A 56 1.20 -8.60 -6.10
CA ALA A 56 -0.22 -8.86 -6.35
C ALA A 56 -0.47 -9.20 -7.83
N CYS A 57 0.11 -8.43 -8.76
CA CYS A 57 0.04 -8.71 -10.19
C CYS A 57 0.66 -10.07 -10.56
N ALA A 58 1.82 -10.41 -9.99
CA ALA A 58 2.48 -11.70 -10.22
C ALA A 58 1.62 -12.88 -9.72
N LEU A 59 1.08 -12.78 -8.50
CA LEU A 59 0.19 -13.80 -7.91
C LEU A 59 -1.10 -13.97 -8.72
N PHE A 60 -1.69 -12.86 -9.17
CA PHE A 60 -2.89 -12.91 -10.01
C PHE A 60 -2.60 -13.58 -11.35
N ARG A 61 -1.49 -13.22 -12.02
CA ARG A 61 -1.04 -13.85 -13.27
C ARG A 61 -0.78 -15.35 -13.10
N GLN A 62 -0.15 -15.76 -12.00
CA GLN A 62 0.06 -17.17 -11.68
C GLN A 62 -1.26 -17.90 -11.49
N SER A 63 -2.22 -17.28 -10.80
CA SER A 63 -3.53 -17.87 -10.56
C SER A 63 -4.36 -18.00 -11.83
N LEU A 64 -4.29 -17.01 -12.74
CA LEU A 64 -4.86 -17.12 -14.08
C LEU A 64 -4.29 -18.33 -14.83
N ARG A 65 -2.96 -18.49 -14.84
CA ARG A 65 -2.31 -19.64 -15.50
C ARG A 65 -2.80 -20.97 -14.94
N GLN A 66 -2.94 -21.08 -13.63
CA GLN A 66 -3.36 -22.32 -12.98
C GLN A 66 -4.85 -22.65 -13.23
N SER A 67 -5.68 -21.62 -13.48
CA SER A 67 -7.10 -21.78 -13.78
C SER A 67 -7.40 -22.22 -15.23
N LEU A 68 -6.40 -22.15 -16.12
CA LEU A 68 -6.52 -22.62 -17.50
C LEU A 68 -6.31 -24.14 -17.62
N ARG A 69 -6.92 -24.74 -18.65
CA ARG A 69 -6.72 -26.16 -19.00
C ARG A 69 -5.30 -26.38 -19.53
N GLU A 70 -4.80 -27.60 -19.49
CA GLU A 70 -3.42 -27.95 -19.87
C GLU A 70 -3.02 -27.43 -21.27
N GLY A 71 -3.82 -27.70 -22.30
CA GLY A 71 -3.56 -27.18 -23.66
C GLY A 71 -3.69 -25.66 -23.79
N GLU A 72 -4.54 -25.02 -22.97
CA GLU A 72 -4.67 -23.55 -22.95
C GLU A 72 -3.45 -22.89 -22.29
N ARG A 73 -2.81 -23.54 -21.30
CA ARG A 73 -1.66 -22.97 -20.57
C ARG A 73 -0.45 -22.70 -21.45
N GLU A 74 -0.23 -23.55 -22.44
CA GLU A 74 0.87 -23.42 -23.40
C GLU A 74 0.55 -22.34 -24.45
N ALA A 75 -0.70 -22.27 -24.90
CA ALA A 75 -1.17 -21.26 -25.85
C ALA A 75 -1.40 -19.87 -25.22
N ALA A 76 -1.52 -19.79 -23.89
CA ALA A 76 -1.94 -18.58 -23.18
C ALA A 76 -0.93 -17.44 -23.24
N ARG A 77 -1.38 -16.33 -23.83
CA ARG A 77 -0.74 -15.02 -23.73
C ARG A 77 -1.27 -14.27 -22.53
N LEU A 78 -0.70 -14.56 -21.36
CA LEU A 78 -1.09 -13.88 -20.13
C LEU A 78 -0.76 -12.38 -20.18
N PRO A 79 -1.60 -11.52 -19.58
CA PRO A 79 -1.35 -10.09 -19.52
C PRO A 79 0.05 -9.79 -18.99
N GLU A 80 0.76 -8.92 -19.69
CA GLU A 80 2.09 -8.49 -19.33
C GLU A 80 2.03 -7.10 -18.69
N TYR A 81 2.21 -7.04 -17.38
CA TYR A 81 2.18 -5.80 -16.61
C TYR A 81 3.54 -5.07 -16.65
N ARG A 82 4.08 -4.90 -17.86
CA ARG A 82 5.45 -4.39 -18.10
C ARG A 82 5.58 -2.90 -17.80
N THR A 83 4.53 -2.11 -18.00
CA THR A 83 4.57 -0.66 -17.75
C THR A 83 3.79 -0.30 -16.49
N PRO A 84 4.14 0.78 -15.78
CA PRO A 84 3.37 1.26 -14.64
C PRO A 84 1.90 1.50 -14.97
N GLU A 85 1.59 2.02 -16.16
CA GLU A 85 0.22 2.33 -16.61
C GLU A 85 -0.59 1.06 -16.85
N SER A 86 -0.02 0.05 -17.51
CA SER A 86 -0.72 -1.21 -17.77
C SER A 86 -0.98 -1.98 -16.47
N ARG A 87 -0.02 -1.93 -15.53
CA ARG A 87 -0.17 -2.47 -14.19
C ARG A 87 -1.27 -1.75 -13.42
N LYS A 88 -1.28 -0.41 -13.46
CA LYS A 88 -2.30 0.41 -12.83
C LYS A 88 -3.70 0.05 -13.32
N GLN A 89 -3.89 -0.02 -14.65
CA GLN A 89 -5.17 -0.38 -15.25
C GLN A 89 -5.63 -1.79 -14.84
N ALA A 90 -4.74 -2.76 -14.84
CA ALA A 90 -5.06 -4.13 -14.44
C ALA A 90 -5.46 -4.22 -12.97
N ILE A 91 -4.73 -3.54 -12.09
CA ILE A 91 -5.07 -3.46 -10.67
C ILE A 91 -6.42 -2.79 -10.46
N ASP A 92 -6.69 -1.67 -11.14
CA ASP A 92 -7.98 -0.97 -10.99
C ASP A 92 -9.15 -1.86 -11.42
N GLN A 93 -8.99 -2.66 -12.49
CA GLN A 93 -9.98 -3.66 -12.89
C GLN A 93 -10.20 -4.74 -11.83
N ILE A 94 -9.12 -5.32 -11.30
CA ILE A 94 -9.16 -6.35 -10.25
C ILE A 94 -9.85 -5.80 -9.00
N ILE A 95 -9.46 -4.61 -8.54
CA ILE A 95 -10.00 -3.97 -7.34
C ILE A 95 -11.49 -3.71 -7.50
N ASN A 96 -11.94 -3.17 -8.62
CA ASN A 96 -13.36 -2.90 -8.85
C ASN A 96 -14.18 -4.17 -8.74
N LEU A 97 -13.77 -5.22 -9.44
CA LEU A 97 -14.46 -6.50 -9.45
C LEU A 97 -14.48 -7.20 -8.08
N VAL A 98 -13.36 -7.11 -7.34
CA VAL A 98 -13.24 -7.65 -5.99
C VAL A 98 -14.11 -6.85 -5.00
N ASN A 99 -14.07 -5.52 -5.08
CA ASN A 99 -14.80 -4.64 -4.17
C ASN A 99 -16.32 -4.75 -4.32
N ASP A 100 -16.81 -5.00 -5.54
CA ASP A 100 -18.23 -5.30 -5.77
C ASP A 100 -18.70 -6.50 -4.96
N ARG A 101 -17.80 -7.48 -4.72
CA ARG A 101 -18.09 -8.64 -3.86
C ARG A 101 -17.89 -8.36 -2.39
N LEU A 102 -16.81 -7.66 -2.02
CA LEU A 102 -16.50 -7.39 -0.61
C LEU A 102 -17.47 -6.40 0.05
N ARG A 103 -18.16 -5.56 -0.73
CA ARG A 103 -19.11 -4.56 -0.22
C ARG A 103 -20.16 -5.16 0.71
N VAL A 104 -20.62 -6.38 0.44
CA VAL A 104 -21.67 -7.06 1.24
C VAL A 104 -21.22 -7.41 2.66
N ILE A 105 -19.90 -7.52 2.89
CA ILE A 105 -19.30 -7.80 4.20
C ILE A 105 -18.57 -6.59 4.79
N ALA A 106 -18.77 -5.40 4.22
CA ALA A 106 -18.13 -4.15 4.64
C ALA A 106 -16.58 -4.22 4.62
N PHE A 107 -15.99 -4.90 3.64
CA PHE A 107 -14.57 -4.84 3.35
C PHE A 107 -14.32 -4.17 2.00
N ARG A 108 -13.09 -3.72 1.77
CA ARG A 108 -12.60 -3.29 0.45
C ARG A 108 -11.10 -3.51 0.32
N VAL A 109 -10.66 -3.87 -0.87
CA VAL A 109 -9.26 -3.72 -1.27
C VAL A 109 -9.04 -2.28 -1.72
N ILE A 110 -7.99 -1.66 -1.23
CA ILE A 110 -7.57 -0.33 -1.63
C ILE A 110 -6.09 -0.32 -2.02
N ARG A 111 -5.70 0.73 -2.74
CA ARG A 111 -4.30 1.04 -3.03
C ARG A 111 -3.81 2.05 -1.99
N ALA A 112 -2.66 1.78 -1.41
CA ALA A 112 -1.99 2.66 -0.46
C ALA A 112 -0.53 2.85 -0.91
N VAL A 113 -0.12 4.10 -1.10
CA VAL A 113 1.26 4.45 -1.46
C VAL A 113 2.08 4.61 -0.19
N ASP A 114 3.34 4.18 -0.19
CA ASP A 114 4.22 4.44 0.95
C ASP A 114 4.56 5.94 1.03
N ASP A 115 4.40 6.52 2.21
CA ASP A 115 4.71 7.92 2.46
C ASP A 115 6.23 8.17 2.43
N PHE A 116 7.01 7.15 2.79
CA PHE A 116 8.49 7.19 2.76
C PHE A 116 9.07 6.80 1.40
N ASP A 117 8.35 5.97 0.64
CA ASP A 117 8.72 5.57 -0.71
C ASP A 117 7.52 5.67 -1.67
N ALA A 118 7.40 6.82 -2.33
CA ALA A 118 6.32 7.09 -3.27
C ALA A 118 6.31 6.17 -4.51
N GLN A 119 7.34 5.34 -4.73
CA GLN A 119 7.37 4.33 -5.78
C GLN A 119 6.74 3.00 -5.34
N THR A 120 6.66 2.77 -4.03
CA THR A 120 6.08 1.55 -3.48
C THR A 120 4.60 1.76 -3.21
N GLU A 121 3.78 0.91 -3.82
CA GLU A 121 2.33 0.87 -3.63
C GLU A 121 1.90 -0.52 -3.18
N TYR A 122 0.99 -0.55 -2.22
CA TYR A 122 0.42 -1.75 -1.65
C TYR A 122 -1.07 -1.87 -1.95
N LEU A 123 -1.52 -3.11 -2.15
CA LEU A 123 -2.91 -3.49 -1.96
C LEU A 123 -3.13 -3.84 -0.49
N VAL A 124 -4.15 -3.24 0.12
CA VAL A 124 -4.53 -3.47 1.53
C VAL A 124 -6.00 -3.85 1.59
N LEU A 125 -6.32 -4.90 2.36
CA LEU A 125 -7.70 -5.27 2.67
C LEU A 125 -8.17 -4.49 3.91
N ALA A 126 -9.03 -3.51 3.71
CA ALA A 126 -9.52 -2.63 4.76
C ALA A 126 -10.97 -2.94 5.14
N SER A 127 -11.26 -2.95 6.44
CA SER A 127 -12.63 -2.90 6.96
C SER A 127 -13.22 -1.51 6.75
N GLN A 128 -14.50 -1.44 6.36
CA GLN A 128 -15.28 -0.20 6.28
C GLN A 128 -16.07 0.07 7.57
N ARG A 129 -16.03 -0.85 8.54
CA ARG A 129 -16.67 -0.66 9.84
C ARG A 129 -15.84 0.30 10.69
N ALA A 130 -16.50 1.02 11.60
CA ALA A 130 -15.82 1.84 12.59
C ALA A 130 -14.82 0.98 13.38
N TYR A 131 -13.69 1.58 13.77
CA TYR A 131 -12.65 0.92 14.56
C TYR A 131 -13.27 0.24 15.78
N SER A 132 -13.01 -1.05 15.92
CA SER A 132 -13.31 -1.82 17.12
C SER A 132 -11.98 -2.12 17.83
N PRO A 133 -11.93 -2.08 19.18
CA PRO A 133 -10.81 -2.61 19.97
C PRO A 133 -10.36 -4.04 19.56
N SER A 134 -11.21 -4.75 18.80
CA SER A 134 -10.90 -5.97 18.02
C SER A 134 -9.65 -5.91 17.15
N LEU A 135 -9.05 -4.75 16.89
CA LEU A 135 -7.76 -4.68 16.18
C LEU A 135 -6.62 -5.38 16.94
N ALA A 136 -6.72 -5.45 18.27
CA ALA A 136 -5.90 -6.34 19.10
C ALA A 136 -6.09 -7.82 18.75
N GLU A 137 -7.32 -8.23 18.41
CA GLU A 137 -7.68 -9.60 18.03
C GLU A 137 -7.06 -9.96 16.67
N PHE A 138 -7.01 -9.01 15.73
CA PHE A 138 -6.40 -9.22 14.40
C PHE A 138 -4.87 -9.27 14.40
N ALA A 139 -4.23 -8.55 15.34
CA ALA A 139 -2.78 -8.62 15.52
C ALA A 139 -2.34 -9.67 16.56
N HIS A 140 -3.30 -10.43 17.12
CA HIS A 140 -3.09 -11.42 18.18
C HIS A 140 -2.24 -10.87 19.34
N LEU A 141 -2.54 -9.64 19.77
CA LEU A 141 -1.84 -8.95 20.84
C LEU A 141 -2.54 -9.18 22.18
N SER A 142 -1.75 -9.38 23.24
CA SER A 142 -2.27 -9.34 24.62
C SER A 142 -2.62 -7.89 25.02
N PRO A 143 -3.42 -7.68 26.07
CA PRO A 143 -3.77 -6.32 26.53
C PRO A 143 -2.55 -5.43 26.82
N ASP A 144 -1.48 -5.99 27.40
CA ASP A 144 -0.25 -5.24 27.69
C ASP A 144 0.50 -4.87 26.40
N GLU A 145 0.48 -5.74 25.38
CA GLU A 145 1.09 -5.48 24.08
C GLU A 145 0.30 -4.43 23.28
N VAL A 146 -1.03 -4.40 23.42
CA VAL A 146 -1.88 -3.32 22.90
C VAL A 146 -1.49 -2.01 23.57
N GLY A 147 -1.32 -2.00 24.89
CA GLY A 147 -0.83 -0.84 25.63
C GLY A 147 0.53 -0.34 25.11
N LEU A 148 1.45 -1.27 24.81
CA LEU A 148 2.75 -0.94 24.22
C LEU A 148 2.62 -0.33 22.83
N LEU A 149 1.81 -0.92 21.96
CA LEU A 149 1.54 -0.38 20.62
C LEU A 149 0.92 1.02 20.70
N SER A 150 -0.04 1.25 21.60
CA SER A 150 -0.62 2.57 21.83
C SER A 150 0.45 3.59 22.22
N LYS A 151 1.41 3.22 23.08
CA LYS A 151 2.54 4.10 23.42
C LYS A 151 3.46 4.39 22.26
N TRP A 152 3.70 3.43 21.35
CA TRP A 152 4.45 3.71 20.13
C TRP A 152 3.69 4.65 19.20
N LEU A 153 2.38 4.44 19.03
CA LEU A 153 1.54 5.31 18.20
C LEU A 153 1.51 6.76 18.73
N GLU A 154 1.40 6.95 20.04
CA GLU A 154 1.47 8.28 20.67
C GLU A 154 2.78 9.02 20.30
N VAL A 155 3.93 8.33 20.35
CA VAL A 155 5.23 8.95 20.00
C VAL A 155 5.36 9.20 18.51
N ILE A 156 5.00 8.20 17.68
CA ILE A 156 5.05 8.30 16.22
C ILE A 156 4.23 9.49 15.72
N MET A 157 3.06 9.72 16.31
CA MET A 157 2.17 10.83 15.95
C MET A 157 2.59 12.16 16.60
N GLY A 158 3.11 12.14 17.83
CA GLY A 158 3.37 13.34 18.63
C GLY A 158 4.59 14.16 18.16
N GLU A 159 5.68 13.50 17.74
CA GLU A 159 6.91 14.20 17.34
C GLU A 159 6.92 14.60 15.86
N GLY A 160 5.85 14.32 15.11
CA GLY A 160 5.73 14.65 13.69
C GLY A 160 6.63 13.85 12.74
N ARG A 161 7.65 13.14 13.22
CA ARG A 161 8.57 12.37 12.36
C ARG A 161 7.92 11.17 11.67
N GLY A 162 6.75 10.73 12.14
CA GLY A 162 6.09 9.51 11.64
C GLY A 162 6.87 8.23 11.93
N SER A 163 7.83 8.28 12.86
CA SER A 163 8.66 7.16 13.28
C SER A 163 9.12 7.32 14.74
N ILE A 164 9.54 6.23 15.36
CA ILE A 164 10.12 6.19 16.71
C ILE A 164 11.45 5.42 16.66
N ASP A 165 12.48 5.91 17.36
CA ASP A 165 13.74 5.17 17.51
C ASP A 165 13.52 3.80 18.18
N GLN A 166 14.18 2.75 17.69
CA GLN A 166 13.96 1.39 18.16
C GLN A 166 14.34 1.20 19.64
N ILE A 167 15.40 1.86 20.11
CA ILE A 167 15.81 1.83 21.52
C ILE A 167 14.76 2.54 22.38
N VAL A 168 14.25 3.69 21.91
CA VAL A 168 13.15 4.40 22.58
C VAL A 168 11.90 3.53 22.63
N ALA A 169 11.55 2.87 21.54
CA ALA A 169 10.40 1.96 21.46
C ALA A 169 10.52 0.79 22.45
N LEU A 170 11.68 0.15 22.55
CA LEU A 170 11.94 -0.90 23.52
C LEU A 170 11.88 -0.41 24.97
N ASN A 171 12.22 0.86 25.21
CA ASN A 171 12.16 1.46 26.54
C ASN A 171 10.75 1.85 26.97
N LYS A 172 9.76 1.94 26.07
CA LYS A 172 8.36 2.23 26.43
C LYS A 172 7.69 1.21 27.33
N VAL A 173 8.27 0.01 27.47
CA VAL A 173 7.78 -1.01 28.41
C VAL A 173 7.73 -0.55 29.87
N VAL A 174 8.56 0.43 30.25
CA VAL A 174 8.62 0.93 31.64
C VAL A 174 7.41 1.80 32.01
N GLU A 175 6.72 2.32 31.00
CA GLU A 175 5.53 3.18 31.12
C GLU A 175 4.23 2.35 31.22
N LEU A 176 4.31 1.03 31.01
CA LEU A 176 3.16 0.14 31.10
C LEU A 176 2.81 -0.17 32.57
N PRO A 177 1.51 -0.24 32.92
CA PRO A 177 1.07 -0.69 34.25
C PRO A 177 1.62 -2.08 34.61
N ASN A 178 1.58 -3.01 33.64
CA ASN A 178 2.23 -4.31 33.72
C ASN A 178 3.48 -4.28 32.83
N ARG A 179 4.66 -4.21 33.47
CA ARG A 179 5.92 -4.09 32.75
C ARG A 179 6.20 -5.35 31.92
N LEU A 180 6.26 -5.19 30.61
CA LEU A 180 6.80 -6.19 29.71
C LEU A 180 8.34 -6.19 29.77
N SER A 181 8.98 -7.33 29.52
CA SER A 181 10.42 -7.35 29.31
C SER A 181 10.77 -6.73 27.94
N ARG A 182 11.99 -6.21 27.80
CA ARG A 182 12.49 -5.73 26.50
C ARG A 182 12.51 -6.84 25.46
N ASP A 183 12.87 -8.07 25.85
CA ASP A 183 12.81 -9.24 24.95
C ASP A 183 11.38 -9.50 24.45
N ARG A 184 10.38 -9.33 25.33
CA ARG A 184 8.99 -9.46 24.92
C ARG A 184 8.57 -8.33 23.98
N ALA A 185 9.02 -7.10 24.22
CA ALA A 185 8.77 -5.97 23.31
C ALA A 185 9.41 -6.19 21.94
N GLN A 186 10.65 -6.71 21.87
CA GLN A 186 11.28 -7.06 20.60
C GLN A 186 10.49 -8.15 19.87
N ALA A 187 10.00 -9.18 20.58
CA ALA A 187 9.15 -10.20 19.98
C ALA A 187 7.80 -9.64 19.45
N VAL A 188 7.29 -8.56 20.03
CA VAL A 188 6.13 -7.81 19.49
C VAL A 188 6.52 -7.07 18.22
N ILE A 189 7.64 -6.35 18.21
CA ILE A 189 8.16 -5.65 17.03
C ILE A 189 8.30 -6.65 15.86
N ASP A 190 8.98 -7.77 16.08
CA ASP A 190 9.21 -8.76 15.03
C ASP A 190 7.90 -9.35 14.49
N ARG A 191 6.91 -9.57 15.36
CA ARG A 191 5.59 -10.08 14.97
C ARG A 191 4.81 -9.06 14.15
N LEU A 192 4.80 -7.80 14.58
CA LEU A 192 4.13 -6.72 13.86
C LEU A 192 4.82 -6.42 12.51
N ALA A 193 6.14 -6.50 12.44
CA ALA A 193 6.90 -6.36 11.21
C ALA A 193 6.56 -7.48 10.22
N ARG A 194 6.58 -8.75 10.66
CA ARG A 194 6.21 -9.91 9.82
C ARG A 194 4.79 -9.84 9.26
N SER A 195 3.88 -9.19 9.99
CA SER A 195 2.48 -9.03 9.60
C SER A 195 2.18 -7.65 8.99
N ASN A 196 3.23 -6.90 8.60
CA ASN A 196 3.11 -5.61 7.91
C ASN A 196 2.30 -4.57 8.70
N TRP A 197 2.35 -4.54 10.03
CA TRP A 197 1.81 -3.44 10.83
C TRP A 197 2.82 -2.31 10.99
N ILE A 198 4.10 -2.67 11.12
CA ILE A 198 5.21 -1.71 11.21
C ILE A 198 6.30 -2.08 10.21
N VAL A 199 7.14 -1.10 9.91
CA VAL A 199 8.41 -1.30 9.20
C VAL A 199 9.53 -1.01 10.18
N VAL A 200 10.50 -1.93 10.24
CA VAL A 200 11.75 -1.75 10.97
C VAL A 200 12.78 -1.31 9.94
N ASP A 201 13.22 -0.05 10.04
CA ASP A 201 14.31 0.47 9.24
C ASP A 201 15.60 0.28 10.03
N ASN A 202 16.34 -0.79 9.69
CA ASN A 202 17.57 -1.15 10.40
C ASN A 202 18.71 -0.16 10.13
N ASP A 203 18.70 0.50 8.97
CA ASP A 203 19.75 1.45 8.60
C ASP A 203 19.62 2.74 9.44
N MET A 204 18.37 3.16 9.67
CA MET A 204 18.05 4.34 10.49
C MET A 204 17.82 4.02 11.96
N GLY A 205 17.67 2.74 12.33
CA GLY A 205 17.36 2.31 13.69
C GLY A 205 15.97 2.74 14.17
N VAL A 206 14.99 2.88 13.27
CA VAL A 206 13.65 3.40 13.60
C VAL A 206 12.53 2.43 13.25
N LEU A 207 11.42 2.56 13.96
CA LEU A 207 10.14 1.91 13.67
C LEU A 207 9.18 2.94 13.09
N ARG A 208 8.49 2.58 12.01
CA ARG A 208 7.41 3.40 11.43
C ARG A 208 6.18 2.56 11.15
N LEU A 209 5.03 3.20 10.98
CA LEU A 209 3.82 2.48 10.55
C LEU A 209 3.95 2.02 9.12
N HIS A 210 3.56 0.77 8.89
CA HIS A 210 3.34 0.26 7.54
C HIS A 210 1.98 0.74 7.03
N GLN A 211 1.81 0.82 5.71
CA GLN A 211 0.62 1.38 5.06
C GLN A 211 -0.66 0.61 5.41
N ARG A 212 -0.53 -0.69 5.66
CA ARG A 212 -1.60 -1.51 6.26
C ARG A 212 -2.13 -0.88 7.55
N ALA A 213 -1.23 -0.55 8.48
CA ALA A 213 -1.60 0.03 9.78
C ALA A 213 -2.24 1.40 9.60
N ILE A 214 -1.69 2.26 8.74
CA ILE A 214 -2.27 3.60 8.48
C ILE A 214 -3.71 3.49 7.96
N VAL A 215 -3.96 2.54 7.08
CA VAL A 215 -5.28 2.28 6.50
C VAL A 215 -6.24 1.68 7.51
N GLU A 216 -5.84 0.59 8.17
CA GLU A 216 -6.71 -0.18 9.07
C GLU A 216 -6.95 0.55 10.41
N LEU A 217 -5.95 1.27 10.93
CA LEU A 217 -6.06 2.10 12.13
C LEU A 217 -6.59 3.50 11.82
N GLY A 218 -6.91 3.83 10.56
CA GLY A 218 -7.13 5.22 10.16
C GLY A 218 -8.21 5.96 10.96
N ALA A 219 -9.28 5.28 11.38
CA ALA A 219 -10.28 5.88 12.27
C ALA A 219 -9.75 6.12 13.69
N TYR A 220 -8.95 5.20 14.23
CA TYR A 220 -8.30 5.36 15.54
C TYR A 220 -7.29 6.51 15.50
N LEU A 221 -6.42 6.55 14.48
CA LEU A 221 -5.43 7.62 14.31
C LEU A 221 -6.11 9.00 14.28
N LYS A 222 -7.22 9.15 13.55
CA LYS A 222 -7.96 10.41 13.44
C LYS A 222 -8.72 10.81 14.71
N THR A 223 -9.27 9.86 15.45
CA THR A 223 -10.19 10.15 16.57
C THR A 223 -9.55 10.10 17.95
N GLN A 224 -8.48 9.33 18.10
CA GLN A 224 -7.79 9.14 19.40
C GLN A 224 -6.43 9.83 19.45
N LEU A 225 -5.80 10.06 18.29
CA LEU A 225 -4.47 10.68 18.18
C LEU A 225 -4.50 11.96 17.32
N ASP A 226 -5.69 12.49 17.05
CA ASP A 226 -5.91 13.75 16.30
C ASP A 226 -5.11 13.84 14.98
N ALA A 227 -4.93 12.71 14.29
CA ALA A 227 -4.21 12.69 13.02
C ALA A 227 -4.95 13.49 11.95
N ASP A 228 -4.23 14.38 11.26
CA ASP A 228 -4.77 15.14 10.14
C ASP A 228 -5.20 14.23 8.99
N GLU A 229 -6.31 14.57 8.33
CA GLU A 229 -6.79 13.86 7.15
C GLU A 229 -6.33 14.56 5.88
N CYS A 230 -5.67 13.82 4.98
CA CYS A 230 -5.33 14.33 3.67
C CYS A 230 -6.60 14.60 2.84
N PRO A 231 -6.86 15.85 2.38
CA PRO A 231 -8.08 16.17 1.64
C PRO A 231 -8.22 15.45 0.30
N LEU A 232 -7.12 14.91 -0.27
CA LEU A 232 -7.11 14.22 -1.55
C LEU A 232 -7.43 12.72 -1.42
N CYS A 233 -6.73 11.99 -0.56
CA CYS A 233 -6.92 10.54 -0.41
C CYS A 233 -7.79 10.14 0.79
N LYS A 234 -8.10 11.08 1.69
CA LYS A 234 -8.88 10.89 2.94
C LYS A 234 -8.21 9.96 3.97
N TRP A 235 -6.92 9.69 3.81
CA TRP A 235 -6.14 8.91 4.77
C TRP A 235 -5.41 9.82 5.76
N PRO A 236 -5.10 9.31 6.97
CA PRO A 236 -4.32 10.05 7.94
C PRO A 236 -2.93 10.41 7.41
N VAL A 237 -2.48 11.63 7.71
CA VAL A 237 -1.10 12.07 7.51
C VAL A 237 -0.32 11.77 8.78
N VAL A 238 0.52 10.73 8.72
CA VAL A 238 1.30 10.26 9.89
C VAL A 238 2.67 10.93 9.97
N ASN A 239 3.31 11.15 8.83
CA ASN A 239 4.62 11.79 8.77
C ASN A 239 4.47 13.29 8.45
N ALA A 240 4.69 14.12 9.46
CA ALA A 240 4.68 15.56 9.37
C ALA A 240 5.86 16.14 8.56
N ASP A 241 6.96 15.41 8.38
CA ASP A 241 8.09 15.90 7.59
C ASP A 241 7.91 15.63 6.08
N LEU A 242 6.98 14.73 5.72
CA LEU A 242 6.77 14.26 4.34
C LEU A 242 5.41 14.68 3.73
N HIS A 243 4.83 15.79 4.19
CA HIS A 243 3.60 16.36 3.63
C HIS A 243 3.81 17.79 3.13
N GLY A 244 2.93 18.25 2.25
CA GLY A 244 2.76 19.67 1.96
C GLY A 244 1.71 20.26 2.89
N GLN A 245 2.03 21.39 3.54
CA GLN A 245 1.10 22.09 4.42
C GLN A 245 0.66 23.40 3.78
N CYS A 246 -0.63 23.72 3.85
CA CYS A 246 -1.11 25.04 3.41
C CYS A 246 -0.91 26.09 4.51
N ALA A 247 -0.16 27.16 4.25
CA ALA A 247 -0.01 28.26 5.22
C ALA A 247 -1.34 28.98 5.58
N ARG A 248 -2.40 28.82 4.76
CA ARG A 248 -3.68 29.53 4.96
C ARG A 248 -4.73 28.74 5.74
N CYS A 249 -4.88 27.45 5.47
CA CYS A 249 -5.89 26.61 6.12
C CYS A 249 -5.26 25.43 6.87
N GLU A 250 -3.94 25.37 6.94
CA GLU A 250 -3.15 24.38 7.68
C GLU A 250 -3.37 22.92 7.25
N CYS A 251 -4.12 22.66 6.18
CA CYS A 251 -4.38 21.31 5.73
C CYS A 251 -3.08 20.64 5.28
N ARG A 252 -2.93 19.37 5.65
CA ARG A 252 -1.78 18.54 5.30
C ARG A 252 -2.14 17.61 4.14
N VAL A 253 -1.27 17.54 3.13
CA VAL A 253 -1.43 16.65 1.97
C VAL A 253 -0.20 15.77 1.82
N HIS A 254 -0.39 14.45 1.75
CA HIS A 254 0.73 13.53 1.51
C HIS A 254 1.54 13.92 0.28
N ARG A 255 2.86 13.77 0.34
CA ARG A 255 3.76 14.07 -0.78
C ARG A 255 3.34 13.41 -2.10
N HIS A 256 2.95 12.14 -2.08
CA HIS A 256 2.51 11.44 -3.30
C HIS A 256 1.18 11.99 -3.85
N CYS A 257 0.27 12.40 -2.97
CA CYS A 257 -0.97 13.07 -3.35
C CYS A 257 -0.68 14.44 -3.98
N MET A 258 0.29 15.17 -3.40
CA MET A 258 0.73 16.45 -3.92
C MET A 258 1.33 16.31 -5.33
N ALA A 259 2.26 15.39 -5.52
CA ALA A 259 2.88 15.11 -6.82
C ALA A 259 1.85 14.68 -7.88
N THR A 260 0.77 14.01 -7.47
CA THR A 260 -0.32 13.64 -8.37
C THR A 260 -1.15 14.84 -8.78
N LEU A 261 -1.50 15.72 -7.82
CA LEU A 261 -2.25 16.95 -8.12
C LEU A 261 -1.43 17.91 -9.00
N THR A 262 -0.12 18.07 -8.73
CA THR A 262 0.78 18.91 -9.53
C THR A 262 0.87 18.42 -10.98
N ARG A 263 0.94 17.10 -11.21
CA ARG A 263 0.89 16.53 -12.56
C ARG A 263 -0.45 16.77 -13.25
N ALA A 264 -1.55 16.70 -12.51
CA ALA A 264 -2.89 16.89 -13.05
C ALA A 264 -3.16 18.34 -13.51
N VAL A 265 -2.58 19.34 -12.84
CA VAL A 265 -2.75 20.76 -13.22
C VAL A 265 -1.90 21.17 -14.44
N ASN A 266 -0.93 20.36 -14.86
CA ASN A 266 -0.16 20.51 -16.11
C ASN A 266 0.34 21.96 -16.39
N GLY A 267 1.02 22.57 -15.42
CA GLY A 267 1.56 23.94 -15.55
C GLY A 267 0.58 25.06 -15.20
N ALA A 268 -0.69 24.74 -14.89
CA ALA A 268 -1.60 25.69 -14.26
C ALA A 268 -1.24 25.89 -12.77
N GLN A 269 -1.75 27.00 -12.21
CA GLN A 269 -1.50 27.38 -10.82
C GLN A 269 -2.06 26.34 -9.84
N LEU A 270 -1.19 25.79 -9.00
CA LEU A 270 -1.55 24.78 -8.01
C LEU A 270 -2.37 25.41 -6.88
N LYS A 271 -3.60 24.92 -6.67
CA LYS A 271 -4.51 25.42 -5.64
C LYS A 271 -4.65 24.44 -4.49
N CYS A 272 -4.66 24.95 -3.27
CA CYS A 272 -4.91 24.19 -2.05
C CYS A 272 -6.30 23.50 -2.12
N PRO A 273 -6.35 22.16 -1.97
CA PRO A 273 -7.59 21.36 -1.97
C PRO A 273 -8.30 21.33 -0.60
N GLY A 274 -7.72 21.99 0.41
CA GLY A 274 -8.26 22.04 1.77
C GLY A 274 -9.49 22.93 1.90
N LYS A 275 -10.13 22.84 3.07
CA LYS A 275 -11.24 23.70 3.48
C LYS A 275 -10.81 24.60 4.63
N ARG A 276 -11.38 25.80 4.66
CA ARG A 276 -11.20 26.77 5.76
C ARG A 276 -12.10 26.39 6.95
N PRO A 277 -11.87 26.98 8.14
CA PRO A 277 -12.73 26.75 9.31
C PRO A 277 -14.21 27.07 9.09
N ASP A 278 -14.53 27.94 8.11
CA ASP A 278 -15.90 28.29 7.73
C ASP A 278 -16.54 27.32 6.71
N GLY A 279 -15.85 26.21 6.37
CA GLY A 279 -16.31 25.18 5.45
C GLY A 279 -16.14 25.51 3.95
N ARG A 280 -15.68 26.72 3.60
CA ARG A 280 -15.42 27.11 2.20
C ARG A 280 -14.08 26.54 1.72
N ASP A 281 -13.98 26.33 0.41
CA ASP A 281 -12.74 25.88 -0.22
C ASP A 281 -11.62 26.92 0.00
N CYS A 282 -10.42 26.45 0.32
CA CYS A 282 -9.30 27.35 0.61
C CYS A 282 -8.83 28.08 -0.65
N GLY A 283 -8.58 27.33 -1.73
CA GLY A 283 -8.16 27.88 -3.03
C GLY A 283 -6.88 28.73 -2.97
N ALA A 284 -6.09 28.61 -1.91
CA ALA A 284 -4.83 29.33 -1.76
C ALA A 284 -3.87 28.85 -2.85
N ASP A 285 -3.03 29.76 -3.33
CA ASP A 285 -1.99 29.41 -4.28
C ASP A 285 -0.82 28.73 -3.57
N TRP A 286 -0.47 27.53 -4.01
CA TRP A 286 0.67 26.77 -3.50
C TRP A 286 1.95 26.97 -4.33
N SER A 287 1.88 27.64 -5.48
CA SER A 287 3.06 27.83 -6.33
C SER A 287 4.14 28.74 -5.73
N ASN A 288 3.80 29.51 -4.69
CA ASN A 288 4.71 30.44 -3.99
C ASN A 288 4.91 30.12 -2.50
N ASP A 289 4.41 28.99 -2.01
CA ASP A 289 4.49 28.64 -0.59
C ASP A 289 5.70 27.72 -0.38
N GLU A 290 6.75 28.24 0.28
CA GLU A 290 7.96 27.47 0.61
C GLU A 290 7.64 26.23 1.46
N ASN A 291 6.50 26.21 2.15
CA ASN A 291 6.01 25.07 2.95
C ASN A 291 5.10 24.10 2.17
N ALA A 292 4.73 24.42 0.92
CA ALA A 292 3.90 23.55 0.08
C ALA A 292 4.70 22.43 -0.60
N ALA A 293 6.01 22.61 -0.77
CA ALA A 293 6.89 21.54 -1.21
C ALA A 293 7.21 20.64 -0.01
N PRO A 294 6.91 19.33 -0.07
CA PRO A 294 7.42 18.41 0.94
C PRO A 294 8.94 18.51 0.93
N ALA A 295 9.57 18.45 2.12
CA ALA A 295 11.02 18.46 2.22
C ALA A 295 11.60 17.48 1.18
N SER A 296 12.57 17.96 0.39
CA SER A 296 13.31 17.10 -0.55
C SER A 296 13.71 15.83 0.18
N PRO A 297 13.71 14.67 -0.48
CA PRO A 297 14.19 13.46 0.15
C PRO A 297 15.61 13.78 0.57
N MET A 298 15.83 13.89 1.88
CA MET A 298 17.15 13.96 2.43
C MET A 298 17.77 12.66 1.94
N ASN A 299 18.69 12.74 0.97
CA ASN A 299 19.55 11.63 0.60
C ASN A 299 20.39 11.34 1.86
N LEU A 300 19.80 10.67 2.84
CA LEU A 300 20.44 10.16 4.05
C LEU A 300 21.21 8.87 3.71
N ARG A 301 21.80 8.81 2.52
CA ARG A 301 22.97 7.98 2.30
C ARG A 301 24.13 8.80 2.81
N MET A 302 24.48 8.60 4.08
CA MET A 302 25.76 9.07 4.60
C MET A 302 26.85 8.53 3.68
N GLU A 303 27.61 9.44 3.08
CA GLU A 303 28.88 9.13 2.45
C GLU A 303 29.74 8.45 3.52
N GLY A 304 30.05 7.17 3.31
CA GLY A 304 30.96 6.43 4.18
C GLY A 304 32.32 7.10 4.10
N ASP A 305 32.71 7.71 5.21
CA ASP A 305 34.04 8.25 5.45
C ASP A 305 35.03 7.08 5.43
N THR A 306 35.67 6.86 4.28
CA THR A 306 36.83 5.98 4.17
C THR A 306 38.01 6.75 4.72
N THR A 307 38.27 6.59 6.01
CA THR A 307 39.59 6.90 6.56
C THR A 307 40.57 5.85 6.04
N ASP A 308 41.45 6.29 5.14
CA ASP A 308 42.73 5.65 4.83
C ASP A 308 43.51 5.44 6.14
N GLU A 309 43.64 4.19 6.59
CA GLU A 309 44.75 3.78 7.46
C GLU A 309 45.84 3.23 6.54
N SER A 310 46.85 4.07 6.28
CA SER A 310 48.15 3.64 5.80
C SER A 310 48.97 3.11 6.96
N ASP A 311 49.28 1.82 6.91
CA ASP A 311 50.48 1.18 7.48
C ASP A 311 51.26 0.47 6.35
#